data_AF-A0A1H6HSE4-F1
#
_entry.id   AF-A0A1H6HSE4-F1
#
_cell.length_a   1.000
_cell.length_b   1.000
_cell.length_c   1.000
_cell.angle_alpha   90.00
_cell.angle_beta   90.00
_cell.angle_gamma   90.00
#
_symmetry.space_group_name_H-M   'P 1'
#
loop_
_entity.id
_entity.type
_entity.pdbx_description
1 polymer ?
#
loop_
_entity_poly.entity_id
_entity_poly.type
_entity_poly.pdbx_seq_one_letter_code
_entity_poly.pdbx_strand_id
1 'polypeptide(L)'
;MENTKKIGYSILFLLMMLSCDGQGQISYYDTQLNKISNSTHIKKLKLNLYQYNGKVNISSDYTVQYAGNNDKIMTETKGLILQDSIFSLKTNSLYSTDSTIKIASYQEVEKNILYKDVNNIYYNATSRNSNSPYIILDLVSSEVKVLSGYYIRDKNTVYSYGGINCQKLEDVQISSFTTGKYINSITGKTMYLGFDGKSIFQNEVKLTVDDVKNLPIDEKIKDSLQKEYFSGK
;
A
#
# COMPACT_ATOMS: atom_id res chain seq x y z
N MET A 1 -12.04 -52.35 30.08
CA MET A 1 -12.54 -51.18 29.30
C MET A 1 -11.75 -49.89 29.52
N GLU A 2 -11.05 -49.70 30.65
CA GLU A 2 -10.24 -48.50 30.91
C GLU A 2 -8.97 -48.38 30.05
N ASN A 3 -8.24 -49.49 29.84
CA ASN A 3 -6.97 -49.45 29.09
C ASN A 3 -7.17 -49.12 27.60
N THR A 4 -8.25 -49.59 26.99
CA THR A 4 -8.57 -49.30 25.58
C THR A 4 -8.93 -47.82 25.39
N LYS A 5 -9.59 -47.20 26.37
CA LYS A 5 -9.88 -45.75 26.37
C LYS A 5 -8.58 -44.95 26.53
N LYS A 6 -7.68 -45.34 27.44
CA LYS A 6 -6.38 -44.67 27.64
C LYS A 6 -5.51 -44.69 26.39
N ILE A 7 -5.44 -45.82 25.68
CA ILE A 7 -4.69 -45.95 24.43
C ILE A 7 -5.30 -45.07 23.33
N GLY A 8 -6.63 -45.01 23.24
CA GLY A 8 -7.32 -44.13 22.30
C GLY A 8 -7.02 -42.65 22.53
N TYR A 9 -6.99 -42.20 23.80
CA TYR A 9 -6.63 -40.82 24.14
C TYR A 9 -5.16 -40.50 23.86
N SER A 10 -4.24 -41.43 24.11
CA SER A 10 -2.82 -41.24 23.80
C SER A 10 -2.55 -41.13 22.29
N ILE A 11 -3.25 -41.92 21.47
CA ILE A 11 -3.14 -41.86 20.00
C ILE A 11 -3.77 -40.57 19.46
N LEU A 12 -4.90 -40.13 20.01
CA LEU A 12 -5.54 -38.87 19.64
C LEU A 12 -4.65 -37.66 19.98
N PHE A 13 -3.98 -37.70 21.13
CA PHE A 13 -3.02 -36.67 21.54
C PHE A 13 -1.77 -36.65 20.64
N LEU A 14 -1.27 -37.81 20.22
CA LEU A 14 -0.15 -37.93 19.27
C LEU A 14 -0.54 -37.41 17.87
N LEU A 15 -1.77 -37.68 17.41
CA LEU A 15 -2.31 -37.17 16.14
C LEU A 15 -2.55 -35.66 16.16
N MET A 16 -2.95 -35.09 17.31
CA MET A 16 -3.05 -33.63 17.48
C MET A 16 -1.67 -32.95 17.48
N MET A 17 -0.63 -33.60 18.01
CA MET A 17 0.75 -33.09 17.96
C MET A 17 1.38 -33.20 16.55
N LEU A 18 0.92 -34.15 15.73
CA LEU A 18 1.34 -34.31 14.33
C LEU A 18 0.54 -33.44 13.35
N SER A 19 -0.48 -32.69 13.82
CA SER A 19 -1.29 -31.79 12.97
C SER A 19 -0.92 -30.31 13.08
N CYS A 20 0.16 -29.98 13.81
CA CYS A 20 0.99 -28.79 13.55
C CYS A 20 2.04 -29.17 12.48
N ASP A 21 2.21 -28.57 11.32
CA ASP A 21 1.73 -27.29 10.83
C ASP A 21 1.61 -27.37 9.30
N GLY A 22 0.39 -27.27 8.79
CA GLY A 22 0.12 -26.86 7.41
C GLY A 22 0.29 -25.34 7.20
N GLN A 23 1.02 -24.65 8.08
CA GLN A 23 1.45 -23.28 7.82
C GLN A 23 2.69 -23.36 6.93
N GLY A 24 2.48 -23.19 5.62
CA GLY A 24 3.59 -23.07 4.68
C GLY A 24 4.63 -22.10 5.23
N GLN A 25 5.85 -22.59 5.42
CA GLN A 25 6.94 -21.80 6.00
C GLN A 25 7.13 -20.55 5.14
N ILE A 26 6.83 -19.37 5.70
CA ILE A 26 7.02 -18.10 5.00
C ILE A 26 8.50 -18.01 4.62
N SER A 27 8.76 -17.84 3.32
CA SER A 27 10.11 -17.53 2.85
C SER A 27 10.37 -16.04 3.03
N TYR A 28 11.55 -15.71 3.54
CA TYR A 28 11.97 -14.33 3.76
C TYR A 28 13.13 -13.99 2.82
N TYR A 29 13.18 -12.75 2.39
CA TYR A 29 14.14 -12.23 1.43
C TYR A 29 14.74 -10.92 1.97
N ASP A 30 16.00 -10.65 1.66
CA ASP A 30 16.59 -9.33 1.91
C ASP A 30 16.17 -8.32 0.82
N THR A 31 16.62 -7.07 0.96
CA THR A 31 16.37 -6.01 -0.03
C THR A 31 17.04 -6.29 -1.37
N GLN A 32 18.04 -7.17 -1.45
CA GLN A 32 18.69 -7.60 -2.70
C GLN A 32 17.98 -8.82 -3.33
N LEU A 33 16.82 -9.21 -2.80
CA LEU A 33 16.02 -10.37 -3.23
C LEU A 33 16.71 -11.72 -3.00
N ASN A 34 17.74 -11.78 -2.15
CA ASN A 34 18.34 -13.04 -1.74
C ASN A 34 17.49 -13.69 -0.66
N LYS A 35 17.24 -15.00 -0.79
CA LYS A 35 16.49 -15.76 0.22
C LYS A 35 17.31 -15.86 1.50
N ILE A 36 16.71 -15.47 2.62
CA ILE A 36 17.30 -15.63 3.95
C ILE A 36 17.22 -17.10 4.35
N SER A 37 18.37 -17.77 4.43
CA SER A 37 18.47 -19.22 4.58
C SER A 37 18.05 -19.73 5.96
N ASN A 38 18.23 -18.91 7.02
CA ASN A 38 17.86 -19.25 8.39
C ASN A 38 16.82 -18.25 8.93
N SER A 39 15.54 -18.62 8.84
CA SER A 39 14.42 -17.80 9.31
C SER A 39 14.02 -18.06 10.77
N THR A 40 14.72 -18.95 11.48
CA THR A 40 14.34 -19.35 12.87
C THR A 40 14.42 -18.20 13.87
N HIS A 41 15.18 -17.15 13.57
CA HIS A 41 15.31 -15.94 14.40
C HIS A 41 14.45 -14.78 13.92
N ILE A 42 13.65 -14.95 12.87
CA ILE A 42 12.75 -13.92 12.37
C ILE A 42 11.47 -13.96 13.21
N LYS A 43 11.18 -12.87 13.92
CA LYS A 43 10.01 -12.77 14.79
C LYS A 43 9.11 -11.62 14.35
N LYS A 44 7.83 -11.89 14.10
CA LYS A 44 6.85 -10.84 13.87
C LYS A 44 6.69 -9.98 15.13
N LEU A 45 6.81 -8.67 14.99
CA LEU A 45 6.67 -7.69 16.08
C LEU A 45 5.25 -7.13 16.13
N LYS A 46 4.80 -6.50 15.04
CA LYS A 46 3.50 -5.82 14.94
C LYS A 46 3.19 -5.52 13.48
N LEU A 47 1.97 -5.78 13.00
CA LEU A 47 1.56 -5.54 11.61
C LEU A 47 2.58 -6.10 10.61
N ASN A 48 3.20 -5.27 9.79
CA ASN A 48 4.26 -5.59 8.82
C ASN A 48 5.68 -5.39 9.37
N LEU A 49 5.87 -5.35 10.69
CA LEU A 49 7.17 -5.21 11.33
C LEU A 49 7.67 -6.55 11.87
N TYR A 50 8.95 -6.82 11.63
CA TYR A 50 9.65 -8.04 12.02
C TYR A 50 10.98 -7.71 12.69
N GLN A 51 11.39 -8.54 13.64
CA GLN A 51 12.73 -8.55 14.18
C GLN A 51 13.58 -9.53 13.36
N TYR A 52 14.71 -9.06 12.83
CA TYR A 52 15.70 -9.89 12.14
C TYR A 52 17.09 -9.29 12.34
N ASN A 53 18.09 -10.13 12.65
CA ASN A 53 19.46 -9.73 12.96
C ASN A 53 19.58 -8.60 14.00
N GLY A 54 18.77 -8.66 15.07
CA GLY A 54 18.82 -7.66 16.13
C GLY A 54 18.17 -6.31 15.76
N LYS A 55 17.64 -6.15 14.54
CA LYS A 55 17.00 -4.92 14.06
C LYS A 55 15.51 -5.08 13.82
N VAL A 56 14.79 -3.97 13.91
CA VAL A 56 13.43 -3.83 13.39
C VAL A 56 13.49 -3.75 11.87
N ASN A 57 12.66 -4.51 11.17
CA ASN A 57 12.55 -4.51 9.71
C ASN A 57 11.08 -4.26 9.35
N ILE A 58 10.85 -3.50 8.28
CA ILE A 58 9.52 -3.38 7.67
C ILE A 58 9.42 -4.38 6.53
N SER A 59 8.29 -5.07 6.40
CA SER A 59 8.11 -6.15 5.44
C SER A 59 7.08 -5.83 4.35
N SER A 60 7.33 -6.29 3.12
CA SER A 60 6.35 -6.30 2.04
C SER A 60 6.29 -7.68 1.40
N ASP A 61 5.13 -8.03 0.82
CA ASP A 61 5.00 -9.22 -0.02
C ASP A 61 5.98 -9.14 -1.20
N TYR A 62 6.76 -10.20 -1.38
CA TYR A 62 7.57 -10.43 -2.57
C TYR A 62 6.70 -11.17 -3.59
N THR A 63 6.41 -10.52 -4.72
CA THR A 63 5.62 -11.12 -5.80
C THR A 63 6.45 -11.17 -7.08
N VAL A 64 6.33 -12.27 -7.81
CA VAL A 64 6.96 -12.45 -9.14
C VAL A 64 5.85 -12.52 -10.17
N GLN A 65 6.07 -11.88 -11.31
CA GLN A 65 5.16 -11.93 -12.45
C GLN A 65 5.82 -12.64 -13.63
N TYR A 66 5.04 -13.45 -14.32
CA TYR A 66 5.49 -14.17 -15.51
C TYR A 66 4.39 -14.22 -16.56
N ALA A 67 4.79 -14.29 -17.82
CA ALA A 67 3.87 -14.47 -18.94
C ALA A 67 3.22 -15.86 -18.84
N GLY A 68 1.89 -15.90 -18.77
CA GLY A 68 1.12 -17.14 -18.86
C GLY A 68 0.83 -17.52 -20.30
N ASN A 69 0.34 -18.74 -20.50
CA ASN A 69 -0.20 -19.15 -21.80
C ASN A 69 -1.47 -18.32 -22.06
N ASN A 70 -1.49 -17.52 -23.14
CA ASN A 70 -2.57 -16.61 -23.59
C ASN A 70 -2.50 -15.15 -23.09
N ASP A 71 -1.31 -14.52 -23.09
CA ASP A 71 -1.09 -13.08 -22.84
C ASP A 71 -1.57 -12.54 -21.47
N LYS A 72 -1.98 -13.43 -20.56
CA LYS A 72 -2.32 -13.08 -19.18
C LYS A 72 -1.06 -13.08 -18.34
N ILE A 73 -0.77 -11.95 -17.71
CA ILE A 73 0.27 -11.86 -16.68
C ILE A 73 -0.24 -12.62 -15.44
N MET A 74 0.50 -13.65 -15.03
CA MET A 74 0.27 -14.34 -13.76
C MET A 74 1.13 -13.69 -12.67
N THR A 75 0.60 -13.60 -11.46
CA THR A 75 1.31 -13.08 -10.28
C THR A 75 1.35 -14.15 -9.20
N GLU A 76 2.53 -14.42 -8.66
CA GLU A 76 2.72 -15.39 -7.56
C GLU A 76 3.47 -14.73 -6.40
N THR A 77 2.93 -14.84 -5.19
CA THR A 77 3.60 -14.41 -3.96
C THR A 77 4.63 -15.45 -3.53
N LYS A 78 5.91 -15.06 -3.50
CA LYS A 78 7.05 -15.92 -3.14
C LYS A 78 7.43 -15.85 -1.66
N GLY A 79 7.08 -14.78 -0.96
CA GLY A 79 7.42 -14.59 0.46
C GLY A 79 7.36 -13.14 0.92
N LEU A 80 8.21 -12.76 1.89
CA LEU A 80 8.32 -11.40 2.41
C LEU A 80 9.73 -10.83 2.22
N ILE A 81 9.85 -9.63 1.65
CA ILE A 81 11.09 -8.83 1.70
C ILE A 81 11.16 -8.16 3.06
N LEU A 82 12.31 -8.27 3.73
CA LEU A 82 12.64 -7.56 4.96
C LEU A 82 13.56 -6.37 4.65
N GLN A 83 13.06 -5.16 4.91
CA GLN A 83 13.77 -3.91 4.67
C GLN A 83 14.23 -3.32 6.02
N ASP A 84 15.54 -3.09 6.15
CA ASP A 84 16.18 -2.58 7.38
C ASP A 84 16.54 -1.07 7.31
N SER A 85 16.19 -0.43 6.19
CA SER A 85 16.40 0.99 5.94
C SER A 85 15.32 1.57 5.03
N ILE A 86 14.84 2.78 5.30
CA ILE A 86 13.74 3.44 4.57
C ILE A 86 14.20 4.80 4.06
N PHE A 87 13.91 5.06 2.78
CA PHE A 87 14.18 6.35 2.16
C PHE A 87 13.11 7.37 2.55
N SER A 88 13.53 8.56 2.97
CA SER A 88 12.63 9.63 3.38
C SER A 88 12.55 10.72 2.32
N LEU A 89 11.34 10.95 1.80
CA LEU A 89 11.06 12.08 0.91
C LEU A 89 11.20 13.43 1.64
N LYS A 90 11.04 13.44 2.97
CA LYS A 90 11.20 14.65 3.82
C LYS A 90 12.60 15.23 3.74
N THR A 91 13.60 14.37 3.77
CA THR A 91 15.02 14.78 3.88
C THR A 91 15.88 14.30 2.72
N ASN A 92 15.29 13.60 1.74
CA ASN A 92 16.01 12.99 0.62
C ASN A 92 17.18 12.10 1.09
N SER A 93 16.95 11.25 2.10
CA SER A 93 18.01 10.42 2.72
C SER A 93 17.49 9.05 3.18
N LEU A 94 18.40 8.09 3.30
CA LEU A 94 18.13 6.74 3.78
C LEU A 94 18.38 6.65 5.30
N TYR A 95 17.42 6.12 6.06
CA TYR A 95 17.54 5.92 7.51
C TYR A 95 17.32 4.46 7.89
N SER A 96 17.96 3.99 8.95
CA SER A 96 17.64 2.66 9.46
C SER A 96 16.25 2.60 10.10
N THR A 97 15.56 1.50 9.90
CA THR A 97 14.19 1.26 10.41
C THR A 97 14.12 1.22 11.93
N ASP A 98 15.17 0.75 12.60
CA ASP A 98 15.23 0.60 14.07
C ASP A 98 15.18 1.94 14.82
N SER A 99 15.84 2.95 14.29
CA SER A 99 15.91 4.31 14.83
C SER A 99 14.69 5.14 14.41
N THR A 100 14.14 4.83 13.23
CA THR A 100 13.07 5.61 12.60
C THR A 100 11.67 5.19 13.03
N ILE A 101 11.39 3.89 13.13
CA ILE A 101 10.03 3.38 13.41
C ILE A 101 9.76 3.30 14.91
N LYS A 102 8.76 4.06 15.36
CA LYS A 102 8.26 4.00 16.74
C LYS A 102 7.16 2.94 16.87
N ILE A 103 7.58 1.70 17.14
CA ILE A 103 6.71 0.49 17.24
C ILE A 103 5.47 0.73 18.12
N ALA A 104 5.61 1.41 19.25
CA ALA A 104 4.52 1.67 20.18
C ALA A 104 3.34 2.40 19.51
N SER A 105 3.63 3.46 18.76
CA SER A 105 2.64 4.26 18.02
C SER A 105 2.34 3.76 16.60
N TYR A 106 3.06 2.72 16.14
CA TYR A 106 2.93 2.23 14.77
C TYR A 106 1.55 1.61 14.52
N GLN A 107 0.88 2.00 13.44
CA GLN A 107 -0.48 1.55 13.11
C GLN A 107 -0.71 1.50 11.60
N GLU A 108 -1.68 0.70 11.19
CA GLU A 108 -2.14 0.60 9.81
C GLU A 108 -3.15 1.72 9.54
N VAL A 109 -2.92 2.49 8.47
CA VAL A 109 -3.81 3.55 8.01
C VAL A 109 -4.67 3.02 6.86
N GLU A 110 -4.05 2.32 5.91
CA GLU A 110 -4.71 1.63 4.84
C GLU A 110 -4.02 0.28 4.62
N LYS A 111 -4.83 -0.79 4.62
CA LYS A 111 -4.33 -2.17 4.65
C LYS A 111 -3.31 -2.44 3.56
N ASN A 112 -2.13 -2.91 3.97
CA ASN A 112 -0.99 -3.24 3.10
C ASN A 112 -0.38 -2.07 2.29
N ILE A 113 -0.91 -0.84 2.41
CA ILE A 113 -0.54 0.30 1.57
C ILE A 113 0.06 1.44 2.39
N LEU A 114 -0.63 1.87 3.45
CA LEU A 114 -0.20 2.99 4.29
C LEU A 114 -0.13 2.59 5.75
N TYR A 115 0.98 2.95 6.38
CA TYR A 115 1.19 2.81 7.81
C TYR A 115 1.66 4.13 8.38
N LYS A 116 1.51 4.32 9.68
CA LYS A 116 2.04 5.49 10.36
C LYS A 116 2.53 5.19 11.76
N ASP A 117 3.46 6.01 12.23
CA ASP A 117 3.75 6.16 13.66
C ASP A 117 3.55 7.63 14.07
N VAL A 118 3.97 8.01 15.28
CA VAL A 118 3.82 9.39 15.75
C VAL A 118 4.55 10.43 14.89
N ASN A 119 5.59 10.04 14.15
CA ASN A 119 6.47 10.95 13.41
C ASN A 119 6.27 10.88 11.89
N ASN A 120 5.95 9.70 11.35
CA ASN A 120 6.09 9.41 9.93
C ASN A 120 4.89 8.66 9.37
N ILE A 121 4.65 8.89 8.07
CA ILE A 121 3.77 8.08 7.22
C ILE A 121 4.66 7.23 6.32
N TYR A 122 4.42 5.92 6.34
CA TYR A 122 5.13 4.93 5.53
C TYR A 122 4.21 4.46 4.41
N TYR A 123 4.67 4.61 3.17
CA TYR A 123 3.96 4.13 2.00
C TYR A 123 4.63 2.90 1.43
N ASN A 124 3.85 1.85 1.19
CA ASN A 124 4.30 0.67 0.48
C ASN A 124 4.12 0.88 -1.04
N ALA A 125 5.22 1.16 -1.74
CA ALA A 125 5.22 1.35 -3.18
C ALA A 125 4.99 0.07 -3.98
N THR A 126 4.93 -1.12 -3.35
CA THR A 126 4.59 -2.43 -3.96
C THR A 126 5.13 -2.65 -5.37
N SER A 127 6.31 -2.09 -5.67
CA SER A 127 6.86 -2.11 -7.02
C SER A 127 7.42 -3.50 -7.30
N ARG A 128 7.05 -4.04 -8.46
CA ARG A 128 7.38 -5.39 -8.96
C ARG A 128 8.88 -5.68 -8.99
N ASN A 129 9.72 -4.65 -8.87
CA ASN A 129 11.18 -4.69 -8.88
C ASN A 129 11.80 -3.78 -7.80
N SER A 130 11.05 -3.36 -6.77
CA SER A 130 11.63 -2.52 -5.72
C SER A 130 12.28 -3.36 -4.64
N ASN A 131 13.60 -3.28 -4.60
CA ASN A 131 14.46 -3.74 -3.51
C ASN A 131 14.15 -3.05 -2.17
N SER A 132 13.41 -1.92 -2.18
CA SER A 132 13.05 -1.17 -0.98
C SER A 132 11.60 -0.66 -1.11
N PRO A 133 10.61 -1.52 -0.81
CA PRO A 133 9.21 -1.23 -1.08
C PRO A 133 8.65 -0.06 -0.26
N TYR A 134 9.20 0.24 0.91
CA TYR A 134 8.72 1.34 1.75
C TYR A 134 9.52 2.63 1.58
N ILE A 135 8.78 3.74 1.61
CA ILE A 135 9.29 5.12 1.69
C ILE A 135 8.57 5.89 2.79
N ILE A 136 9.19 6.94 3.33
CA ILE A 136 8.55 7.91 4.22
C ILE A 136 8.06 9.09 3.40
N LEU A 137 6.77 9.37 3.46
CA LEU A 137 6.16 10.52 2.76
C LEU A 137 6.47 11.83 3.48
N ASP A 138 6.57 12.93 2.73
CA ASP A 138 6.68 14.28 3.28
C ASP A 138 5.33 14.80 3.78
N LEU A 139 4.87 14.17 4.86
CA LEU A 139 3.61 14.45 5.54
C LEU A 139 3.79 14.53 7.06
N VAL A 140 3.02 15.40 7.69
CA VAL A 140 2.90 15.56 9.14
C VAL A 140 1.93 14.51 9.68
N SER A 141 2.46 13.44 10.31
CA SER A 141 1.68 12.25 10.69
C SER A 141 0.43 12.53 11.55
N SER A 142 0.50 13.55 12.42
CA SER A 142 -0.60 13.95 13.30
C SER A 142 -1.75 14.66 12.58
N GLU A 143 -1.51 15.19 11.37
CA GLU A 143 -2.47 16.02 10.62
C GLU A 143 -3.03 15.31 9.38
N VAL A 144 -2.53 14.12 9.10
CA VAL A 144 -2.83 13.36 7.88
C VAL A 144 -4.29 12.92 7.82
N LYS A 145 -4.89 13.13 6.64
CA LYS A 145 -6.22 12.66 6.26
C LYS A 145 -6.13 11.84 4.98
N VAL A 146 -6.61 10.60 5.03
CA VAL A 146 -6.86 9.79 3.84
C VAL A 146 -8.20 10.20 3.24
N LEU A 147 -8.21 10.38 1.93
CA LEU A 147 -9.37 10.77 1.13
C LEU A 147 -9.71 9.64 0.14
N SER A 148 -10.91 9.71 -0.44
CA SER A 148 -11.35 8.71 -1.41
C SER A 148 -10.51 8.76 -2.69
N GLY A 149 -10.30 7.62 -3.33
CA GLY A 149 -9.56 7.59 -4.59
C GLY A 149 -8.04 7.60 -4.45
N TYR A 150 -7.52 7.10 -3.32
CA TYR A 150 -6.08 7.03 -3.04
C TYR A 150 -5.39 8.39 -3.03
N TYR A 151 -6.02 9.37 -2.36
CA TYR A 151 -5.38 10.63 -2.02
C TYR A 151 -5.14 10.71 -0.52
N ILE A 152 -4.00 11.26 -0.13
CA ILE A 152 -3.64 11.50 1.26
C ILE A 152 -3.10 12.92 1.38
N ARG A 153 -3.49 13.64 2.42
CA ARG A 153 -3.04 15.02 2.61
C ARG A 153 -2.77 15.35 4.05
N ASP A 154 -1.94 16.36 4.27
CA ASP A 154 -1.92 17.15 5.49
C ASP A 154 -2.26 18.61 5.16
N LYS A 155 -1.84 19.56 5.99
CA LYS A 155 -2.04 21.00 5.74
C LYS A 155 -1.10 21.60 4.69
N ASN A 156 0.00 20.91 4.37
CA ASN A 156 1.12 21.41 3.56
C ASN A 156 1.27 20.70 2.21
N THR A 157 0.79 19.46 2.09
CA THR A 157 0.97 18.64 0.90
C THR A 157 -0.22 17.71 0.65
N VAL A 158 -0.47 17.40 -0.62
CA VAL A 158 -1.32 16.30 -1.07
C VAL A 158 -0.48 15.32 -1.88
N TYR A 159 -0.65 14.03 -1.60
CA TYR A 159 -0.14 12.94 -2.43
C TYR A 159 -1.31 12.20 -3.07
N SER A 160 -1.13 11.81 -4.34
CA SER A 160 -1.85 10.68 -4.91
C SER A 160 -1.01 9.43 -4.71
N TYR A 161 -1.64 8.31 -4.39
CA TYR A 161 -0.98 7.01 -4.26
C TYR A 161 -1.77 5.90 -4.97
N GLY A 162 -1.19 4.70 -5.08
CA GLY A 162 -1.83 3.55 -5.72
C GLY A 162 -0.85 2.71 -6.55
N GLY A 163 -0.67 1.45 -6.15
CA GLY A 163 0.28 0.54 -6.79
C GLY A 163 1.71 1.10 -6.74
N ILE A 164 2.37 1.22 -7.90
CA ILE A 164 3.75 1.73 -7.99
C ILE A 164 3.85 3.26 -7.94
N ASN A 165 2.72 3.97 -8.02
CA ASN A 165 2.69 5.41 -8.07
C ASN A 165 2.40 5.97 -6.68
N CYS A 166 3.31 6.75 -6.14
CA CYS A 166 3.01 7.71 -5.09
C CYS A 166 3.72 9.01 -5.42
N GLN A 167 2.93 10.04 -5.71
CA GLN A 167 3.42 11.29 -6.22
C GLN A 167 2.81 12.45 -5.45
N LYS A 168 3.67 13.41 -5.12
CA LYS A 168 3.26 14.69 -4.59
C LYS A 168 2.55 15.46 -5.70
N LEU A 169 1.38 16.01 -5.38
CA LEU A 169 0.68 16.89 -6.31
C LEU A 169 1.26 18.30 -6.18
N GLU A 170 1.72 18.85 -7.30
CA GLU A 170 2.27 20.20 -7.36
C GLU A 170 1.16 21.23 -7.66
N ASP A 171 1.37 22.47 -7.21
CA ASP A 171 0.47 23.62 -7.42
C ASP A 171 -0.99 23.38 -7.01
N VAL A 172 -1.21 22.68 -5.89
CA VAL A 172 -2.54 22.39 -5.33
C VAL A 172 -2.97 23.45 -4.31
N GLN A 173 -4.22 23.92 -4.40
CA GLN A 173 -4.86 24.67 -3.31
C GLN A 173 -5.34 23.73 -2.19
N ILE A 174 -4.46 23.49 -1.21
CA ILE A 174 -4.61 22.43 -0.20
C ILE A 174 -5.83 22.64 0.72
N SER A 175 -6.14 23.88 1.07
CA SER A 175 -7.26 24.22 1.95
C SER A 175 -8.61 23.84 1.35
N SER A 176 -8.74 23.88 0.02
CA SER A 176 -9.95 23.53 -0.74
C SER A 176 -9.87 22.13 -1.36
N PHE A 177 -8.79 21.38 -1.14
CA PHE A 177 -8.64 20.07 -1.75
C PHE A 177 -9.67 19.06 -1.22
N THR A 178 -10.46 18.51 -2.14
CA THR A 178 -11.51 17.51 -1.90
C THR A 178 -11.45 16.43 -2.96
N THR A 179 -12.18 15.33 -2.75
CA THR A 179 -12.24 14.21 -3.70
C THR A 179 -13.69 13.93 -4.05
N GLY A 180 -13.98 13.77 -5.34
CA GLY A 180 -15.30 13.42 -5.84
C GLY A 180 -15.31 12.03 -6.49
N LYS A 181 -16.47 11.36 -6.45
CA LYS A 181 -16.71 10.06 -7.07
C LYS A 181 -17.55 10.25 -8.33
N TYR A 182 -17.05 9.77 -9.46
CA TYR A 182 -17.68 9.87 -10.77
C TYR A 182 -17.87 8.49 -11.38
N ILE A 183 -18.81 8.41 -12.32
CA ILE A 183 -19.02 7.21 -13.12
C ILE A 183 -18.66 7.58 -14.55
N ASN A 184 -17.65 6.88 -15.09
CA ASN A 184 -17.33 6.94 -16.50
C ASN A 184 -18.50 6.33 -17.28
N SER A 185 -19.19 7.16 -18.05
CA SER A 185 -20.40 6.79 -18.77
C SER A 185 -20.16 5.84 -19.95
N ILE A 186 -18.93 5.76 -20.46
CA ILE A 186 -18.53 4.83 -21.55
C ILE A 186 -18.29 3.43 -20.98
N THR A 187 -17.53 3.35 -19.87
CA THR A 187 -17.05 2.08 -19.31
C THR A 187 -17.88 1.58 -18.12
N GLY A 188 -18.76 2.42 -17.58
CA GLY A 188 -19.49 2.19 -16.33
C GLY A 188 -18.62 2.17 -15.08
N LYS A 189 -17.30 2.42 -15.21
CA LYS A 189 -16.36 2.31 -14.09
C LYS A 189 -16.44 3.54 -13.18
N THR A 190 -16.34 3.29 -11.88
CA THR A 190 -16.15 4.35 -10.89
C THR A 190 -14.74 4.92 -11.03
N MET A 191 -14.64 6.25 -11.00
CA MET A 191 -13.40 7.02 -10.99
C MET A 191 -13.46 8.06 -9.88
N TYR A 192 -12.34 8.26 -9.20
CA TYR A 192 -12.21 9.26 -8.16
C TYR A 192 -11.24 10.34 -8.62
N LEU A 193 -11.59 11.59 -8.39
CA LEU A 193 -10.82 12.74 -8.82
C LEU A 193 -10.61 13.70 -7.66
N GLY A 194 -9.42 14.30 -7.61
CA GLY A 194 -9.09 15.37 -6.68
C GLY A 194 -9.47 16.74 -7.25
N PHE A 195 -9.91 17.65 -6.40
CA PHE A 195 -10.30 19.00 -6.79
C PHE A 195 -9.84 20.00 -5.77
N ASP A 196 -9.22 21.08 -6.22
CA ASP A 196 -8.77 22.17 -5.36
C ASP A 196 -9.57 23.47 -5.58
N GLY A 197 -10.65 23.40 -6.37
CA GLY A 197 -11.49 24.54 -6.77
C GLY A 197 -11.06 25.25 -8.05
N LYS A 198 -9.86 24.97 -8.57
CA LYS A 198 -9.37 25.51 -9.85
C LYS A 198 -8.96 24.43 -10.85
N SER A 199 -8.51 23.29 -10.35
CA SER A 199 -7.95 22.21 -11.15
C SER A 199 -8.54 20.86 -10.72
N ILE A 200 -8.53 19.95 -11.68
CA ILE A 200 -8.97 18.57 -11.53
C ILE A 200 -7.73 17.69 -11.55
N PHE A 201 -7.63 16.77 -10.61
CA PHE A 201 -6.49 15.85 -10.50
C PHE A 201 -6.99 14.42 -10.71
N GLN A 202 -6.37 13.73 -11.66
CA GLN A 202 -6.48 12.28 -11.80
C GLN A 202 -5.10 11.68 -11.54
N ASN A 203 -4.93 11.12 -10.36
CA ASN A 203 -3.62 10.77 -9.82
C ASN A 203 -2.70 12.00 -9.80
N GLU A 204 -1.53 11.94 -10.45
CA GLU A 204 -0.59 13.05 -10.63
C GLU A 204 -0.99 14.05 -11.73
N VAL A 205 -1.92 13.68 -12.61
CA VAL A 205 -2.23 14.47 -13.79
C VAL A 205 -3.15 15.61 -13.40
N LYS A 206 -2.65 16.83 -13.57
CA LYS A 206 -3.42 18.07 -13.44
C LYS A 206 -4.12 18.38 -14.76
N LEU A 207 -5.43 18.37 -14.73
CA LEU A 207 -6.29 18.78 -15.83
C LEU A 207 -6.82 20.19 -15.56
N THR A 208 -6.68 21.06 -16.55
CA THR A 208 -7.35 22.36 -16.58
C THR A 208 -8.83 22.17 -16.94
N VAL A 209 -9.63 23.19 -16.68
CA VAL A 209 -11.04 23.20 -17.11
C VAL A 209 -11.16 23.07 -18.62
N ASP A 210 -10.21 23.62 -19.39
CA ASP A 210 -10.23 23.53 -20.85
C ASP A 210 -9.82 22.14 -21.36
N ASP A 211 -8.90 21.45 -20.68
CA ASP A 211 -8.58 20.05 -20.98
C ASP A 211 -9.82 19.17 -20.85
N VAL A 212 -10.63 19.40 -19.81
CA VAL A 212 -11.88 18.65 -19.58
C VAL A 212 -12.95 18.96 -20.64
N LYS A 213 -13.01 20.20 -21.15
CA LYS A 213 -13.93 20.55 -22.26
C LYS A 213 -13.57 19.85 -23.57
N ASN A 214 -12.28 19.61 -23.79
CA ASN A 214 -11.77 19.05 -25.03
C ASN A 214 -11.65 17.52 -25.00
N LEU A 215 -12.12 16.86 -23.93
CA LEU A 215 -12.19 15.40 -23.90
C LEU A 215 -13.12 14.90 -25.01
N PRO A 216 -12.75 13.84 -25.73
CA PRO A 216 -13.58 13.29 -26.81
C PRO A 216 -14.84 12.70 -26.20
N ILE A 217 -15.96 13.40 -26.40
CA ILE A 217 -17.27 13.00 -25.89
C ILE A 217 -18.17 12.86 -27.10
N ASP A 218 -18.65 11.65 -27.35
CA ASP A 218 -19.80 11.47 -28.21
C ASP A 218 -20.97 12.21 -27.56
N GLU A 219 -21.57 13.19 -28.25
CA GLU A 219 -22.66 14.08 -27.76
C GLU A 219 -23.85 13.34 -27.13
N LYS A 220 -23.98 12.03 -27.37
CA LYS A 220 -25.00 11.16 -26.79
C LYS A 220 -24.71 10.74 -25.34
N ILE A 221 -23.50 10.96 -24.85
CA ILE A 221 -23.03 10.42 -23.57
C ILE A 221 -22.90 11.57 -22.55
N LYS A 222 -23.87 11.66 -21.63
CA LYS A 222 -23.81 12.61 -20.49
C LYS A 222 -22.76 12.14 -19.48
N ASP A 223 -21.54 12.69 -19.55
CA ASP A 223 -20.54 12.49 -18.50
C ASP A 223 -20.96 13.23 -17.21
N SER A 224 -20.90 12.53 -16.07
CA SER A 224 -21.16 13.09 -14.74
C SER A 224 -20.23 14.24 -14.37
N LEU A 225 -18.97 14.21 -14.85
CA LEU A 225 -18.02 15.32 -14.71
C LEU A 225 -18.53 16.58 -15.41
N GLN A 226 -19.00 16.45 -16.64
CA GLN A 226 -19.51 17.60 -17.36
C GLN A 226 -20.75 18.19 -16.71
N LYS A 227 -21.65 17.35 -16.17
CA LYS A 227 -22.81 17.86 -15.44
C LYS A 227 -22.35 18.69 -14.24
N GLU A 228 -21.42 18.20 -13.43
CA GLU A 228 -20.98 18.94 -12.24
C GLU A 228 -20.22 20.24 -12.57
N TYR A 229 -19.43 20.25 -13.64
CA TYR A 229 -18.60 21.42 -14.03
C TYR A 229 -19.24 22.38 -15.03
N PHE A 230 -20.24 21.93 -15.81
CA PHE A 230 -20.79 22.68 -16.93
C PHE A 230 -22.33 22.80 -16.94
N SER A 231 -23.08 22.12 -16.07
CA SER A 231 -24.56 22.25 -16.05
C SER A 231 -25.09 23.49 -15.31
N GLY A 232 -24.22 24.46 -15.00
CA GLY A 232 -24.55 25.73 -14.37
C GLY A 232 -24.34 26.97 -15.25
N LYS A 233 -24.33 26.83 -16.58
CA LYS A 233 -24.36 27.95 -17.52
C LYS A 233 -25.61 27.90 -18.40
#